data_AF-A0A1S3XLE2-F1
#
_entry.id   AF-A0A1S3XLE2-F1
#
_cell.length_a   1.000
_cell.length_b   1.000
_cell.length_c   1.000
_cell.angle_alpha   90.00
_cell.angle_beta   90.00
_cell.angle_gamma   90.00
#
_symmetry.space_group_name_H-M   'P 1'
#
loop_
_entity.id
_entity.type
_entity.pdbx_description
1 polymer ?
#
loop_
_entity_poly.entity_id
_entity_poly.type
_entity_poly.pdbx_seq_one_letter_code
_entity_poly.pdbx_strand_id
1 'polypeptide(L)'
;MFRRKLCPTNEANDSANRDAKVCELRAALGPLSGRSLKFCTDACLRRHLEARNWKLDKAKKMLEETLKWRSTYKPEEIRWHEVAHEGETGKVSKANFCDRLGGTVLIMRPGKQNTSSPEGNVRHLVYLLENAILNLPEGQEQMCWLIDFSGCSLNTNISIKIARDVIYLLQNHYPERLAIVVLYSPPRFFEAFWKVVKYFIDAKTFAKIKFVYPNNKESTELMKIFFDAENLPREFGGKATLHYDHEEFSRLMAKEDVKTAKFWGFDDLPSHVNDNIGRSIMPVPVSVASAAS
;
A
#
# COMPACT_ATOMS: atom_id res chain seq x y z
N MET A 1 -0.28 -25.84 34.01
CA MET A 1 -0.01 -25.73 32.56
C MET A 1 1.47 -25.47 32.35
N PHE A 2 2.19 -26.43 31.78
CA PHE A 2 3.62 -26.31 31.52
C PHE A 2 3.88 -25.29 30.40
N ARG A 3 4.51 -24.17 30.74
CA ARG A 3 5.04 -23.20 29.78
C ARG A 3 6.32 -23.81 29.20
N ARG A 4 6.28 -24.34 27.97
CA ARG A 4 7.49 -24.77 27.25
C ARG A 4 8.43 -23.57 27.13
N LYS A 5 9.54 -23.57 27.86
CA LYS A 5 10.70 -22.72 27.55
C LYS A 5 11.24 -23.20 26.20
N LEU A 6 11.15 -22.37 25.16
CA LEU A 6 11.91 -22.62 23.93
C LEU A 6 13.41 -22.55 24.26
N CYS A 7 14.17 -23.53 23.78
CA CYS A 7 15.60 -23.62 24.02
C CYS A 7 16.34 -22.69 23.03
N PRO A 8 17.27 -21.82 23.46
CA PRO A 8 17.98 -20.86 22.60
C PRO A 8 18.70 -21.49 21.40
N THR A 9 19.12 -22.75 21.53
CA THR A 9 19.78 -23.53 20.47
C THR A 9 18.85 -23.88 19.30
N ASN A 10 17.54 -24.01 19.53
CA ASN A 10 16.59 -24.31 18.45
C ASN A 10 16.29 -23.08 17.60
N GLU A 11 16.20 -21.89 18.21
CA GLU A 11 15.94 -20.65 17.49
C GLU A 11 17.14 -20.23 16.61
N ALA A 12 18.37 -20.42 17.11
CA ALA A 12 19.58 -20.18 16.33
C ALA A 12 19.71 -21.12 15.13
N ASN A 13 19.42 -22.41 15.33
CA ASN A 13 19.42 -23.39 14.23
C ASN A 13 18.31 -23.11 13.21
N ASP A 14 17.13 -22.70 13.65
CA ASP A 14 16.04 -22.31 12.76
C ASP A 14 16.37 -21.05 11.95
N SER A 15 17.04 -20.06 12.56
CA SER A 15 17.48 -18.86 11.86
C SER A 15 18.54 -19.18 10.79
N ALA A 16 19.57 -19.96 11.15
CA ALA A 16 20.62 -20.36 10.21
C ALA A 16 20.04 -21.17 9.02
N ASN A 17 19.07 -22.05 9.28
CA ASN A 17 18.37 -22.80 8.24
C ASN A 17 17.56 -21.88 7.31
N ARG A 18 16.90 -20.86 7.87
CA ARG A 18 16.18 -19.86 7.08
C ARG A 18 17.12 -19.02 6.20
N ASP A 19 18.28 -18.64 6.71
CA ASP A 19 19.27 -17.87 5.95
C ASP A 19 19.87 -18.70 4.82
N ALA A 20 20.13 -20.00 5.07
CA ALA A 20 20.52 -20.94 4.02
C ALA A 20 19.47 -21.02 2.89
N LYS A 21 18.17 -21.06 3.23
CA LYS A 21 17.08 -21.05 2.23
C LYS A 21 17.02 -19.78 1.40
N VAL A 22 17.35 -18.62 1.97
CA VAL A 22 17.46 -17.36 1.23
C VAL A 22 18.59 -17.45 0.20
N CYS A 23 19.76 -17.98 0.58
CA CYS A 23 20.89 -18.21 -0.32
C CYS A 23 20.55 -19.21 -1.44
N GLU A 24 19.90 -20.33 -1.11
CA GLU A 24 19.42 -21.31 -2.08
C GLU A 24 18.46 -20.67 -3.10
N LEU A 25 17.51 -19.86 -2.64
CA LEU A 25 16.57 -19.17 -3.52
C LEU A 25 17.29 -18.19 -4.44
N ARG A 26 18.23 -17.39 -3.89
CA ARG A 26 19.06 -16.47 -4.68
C ARG A 26 19.84 -17.20 -5.76
N ALA A 27 20.48 -18.32 -5.42
CA ALA A 27 21.21 -19.14 -6.38
C ALA A 27 20.28 -19.73 -7.45
N ALA A 28 19.10 -20.20 -7.06
CA ALA A 28 18.13 -20.82 -7.97
C ALA A 28 17.50 -19.83 -8.98
N LEU A 29 17.43 -18.53 -8.65
CA LEU A 29 17.00 -17.47 -9.58
C LEU A 29 18.06 -17.18 -10.66
N GLY A 30 19.32 -17.52 -10.40
CA GLY A 30 20.43 -17.19 -11.28
C GLY A 30 20.82 -15.70 -11.21
N PRO A 31 21.68 -15.24 -12.15
CA PRO A 31 22.15 -13.88 -12.17
C PRO A 31 21.01 -12.89 -12.46
N LEU A 32 20.84 -11.91 -11.58
CA LEU A 32 19.89 -10.80 -11.75
C LEU A 32 20.64 -9.52 -12.12
N SER A 33 20.00 -8.65 -12.89
CA SER A 33 20.55 -7.35 -13.28
C SER A 33 19.52 -6.23 -13.11
N GLY A 34 19.98 -4.98 -13.18
CA GLY A 34 19.15 -3.78 -13.14
C GLY A 34 18.18 -3.75 -11.96
N ARG A 35 16.90 -3.44 -12.24
CA ARG A 35 15.86 -3.31 -11.22
C ARG A 35 15.53 -4.62 -10.52
N SER A 36 15.63 -5.76 -11.21
CA SER A 36 15.39 -7.07 -10.60
C SER A 36 16.41 -7.37 -9.50
N LEU A 37 17.69 -7.04 -9.73
CA LEU A 37 18.73 -7.15 -8.70
C LEU A 37 18.42 -6.23 -7.50
N LYS A 38 18.02 -4.98 -7.76
CA LYS A 38 17.67 -4.01 -6.73
C LYS A 38 16.45 -4.41 -5.90
N PHE A 39 15.44 -5.02 -6.54
CA PHE A 39 14.22 -5.49 -5.89
C PHE A 39 14.43 -6.74 -5.04
N CYS A 40 15.25 -7.69 -5.51
CA CYS A 40 15.50 -8.98 -4.86
C CYS A 40 16.50 -8.89 -3.71
N THR A 41 16.20 -8.07 -2.70
CA THR A 41 16.93 -8.04 -1.41
C THR A 41 16.69 -9.31 -0.61
N ASP A 42 17.53 -9.60 0.39
CA ASP A 42 17.34 -10.78 1.25
C ASP A 42 16.00 -10.75 1.98
N ALA A 43 15.54 -9.57 2.41
CA ALA A 43 14.21 -9.40 2.97
C ALA A 43 13.11 -9.75 1.96
N CYS A 44 13.27 -9.36 0.69
CA CYS A 44 12.34 -9.71 -0.38
C CYS A 44 12.29 -11.24 -0.60
N LEU A 45 13.44 -11.89 -0.70
CA LEU A 45 13.53 -13.35 -0.82
C LEU A 45 12.87 -14.07 0.37
N ARG A 46 13.13 -13.58 1.60
CA ARG A 46 12.54 -14.13 2.83
C ARG A 46 11.02 -14.05 2.82
N ARG A 47 10.43 -12.92 2.40
CA ARG A 47 8.96 -12.77 2.30
C ARG A 47 8.35 -13.78 1.32
N HIS A 48 9.00 -14.01 0.18
CA HIS A 48 8.53 -15.00 -0.81
C HIS A 48 8.63 -16.43 -0.27
N LEU A 49 9.69 -16.76 0.47
CA LEU A 49 9.83 -18.04 1.16
C LEU A 49 8.73 -18.22 2.21
N GLU A 50 8.55 -17.24 3.10
CA GLU A 50 7.52 -17.28 4.14
C GLU A 50 6.11 -17.45 3.56
N ALA A 51 5.75 -16.68 2.54
CA ALA A 51 4.46 -16.75 1.87
C ALA A 51 4.19 -18.10 1.19
N ARG A 52 5.22 -18.93 1.01
CA ARG A 52 5.13 -20.28 0.43
C ARG A 52 5.59 -21.36 1.40
N ASN A 53 5.53 -21.08 2.71
CA ASN A 53 5.88 -22.00 3.79
C ASN A 53 7.29 -22.61 3.61
N TRP A 54 8.24 -21.78 3.21
CA TRP A 54 9.64 -22.11 2.97
C TRP A 54 9.87 -23.20 1.90
N LYS A 55 8.89 -23.41 1.01
CA LYS A 55 9.02 -24.31 -0.14
C LYS A 55 9.73 -23.59 -1.29
N LEU A 56 10.98 -23.95 -1.54
CA LEU A 56 11.90 -23.30 -2.48
C LEU A 56 11.27 -23.12 -3.89
N ASP A 57 10.80 -24.19 -4.52
CA ASP A 57 10.25 -24.14 -5.88
C ASP A 57 9.03 -23.23 -6.00
N LYS A 58 8.18 -23.23 -4.96
CA LYS A 58 6.98 -22.38 -4.92
C LYS A 58 7.33 -20.91 -4.72
N ALA A 59 8.31 -20.63 -3.86
CA ALA A 59 8.80 -19.28 -3.62
C ALA A 59 9.50 -18.71 -4.87
N LYS A 60 10.34 -19.53 -5.53
CA LYS A 60 10.98 -19.21 -6.80
C LYS A 60 9.95 -18.86 -7.86
N LYS A 61 8.97 -19.74 -8.10
CA LYS A 61 7.91 -19.50 -9.08
C LYS A 61 7.16 -18.19 -8.82
N MET A 62 6.75 -17.95 -7.57
CA MET A 62 6.06 -16.72 -7.18
C MET A 62 6.91 -15.46 -7.43
N LEU A 63 8.21 -15.53 -7.13
CA LEU A 63 9.11 -14.41 -7.34
C LEU A 63 9.38 -14.16 -8.83
N GLU A 64 9.54 -15.20 -9.65
CA GLU A 64 9.64 -15.09 -11.11
C GLU A 64 8.39 -14.45 -11.72
N GLU A 65 7.20 -14.89 -11.28
CA GLU A 65 5.91 -14.30 -11.67
C GLU A 65 5.83 -12.81 -11.26
N THR A 66 6.35 -12.46 -10.07
CA THR A 66 6.43 -11.07 -9.61
C THR A 66 7.40 -10.24 -10.44
N LEU A 67 8.58 -10.77 -10.76
CA LEU A 67 9.56 -10.06 -11.61
C LEU A 67 8.99 -9.82 -13.02
N LYS A 68 8.28 -10.80 -13.58
CA LYS A 68 7.56 -10.65 -14.86
C LYS A 68 6.43 -9.63 -14.78
N TRP A 69 5.67 -9.63 -13.70
CA TRP A 69 4.64 -8.63 -13.48
C TRP A 69 5.26 -7.22 -13.35
N ARG A 70 6.34 -7.06 -12.59
CA ARG A 70 7.02 -5.76 -12.46
C ARG A 70 7.61 -5.27 -13.78
N SER A 71 8.15 -6.14 -14.62
CA SER A 71 8.70 -5.73 -15.92
C SER A 71 7.63 -5.24 -16.91
N THR A 72 6.38 -5.69 -16.76
CA THR A 72 5.26 -5.35 -17.64
C THR A 72 4.38 -4.24 -17.07
N TYR A 73 4.00 -4.36 -15.80
CA TYR A 73 3.14 -3.39 -15.08
C TYR A 73 3.90 -2.14 -14.64
N LYS A 74 5.20 -2.28 -14.34
CA LYS A 74 6.12 -1.21 -13.94
C LYS A 74 5.59 -0.35 -12.79
N PRO A 75 5.30 -0.95 -11.62
CA PRO A 75 4.72 -0.23 -10.49
C PRO A 75 5.60 0.93 -10.02
N GLU A 76 6.92 0.82 -10.14
CA GLU A 76 7.87 1.90 -9.80
C GLU A 76 7.87 3.10 -10.77
N GLU A 77 7.27 2.96 -11.96
CA GLU A 77 7.18 4.03 -12.96
C GLU A 77 5.89 4.85 -12.83
N ILE A 78 4.90 4.39 -12.06
CA ILE A 78 3.65 5.13 -11.86
C ILE A 78 3.96 6.46 -11.15
N ARG A 79 3.41 7.55 -11.66
CA ARG A 79 3.53 8.89 -11.10
C ARG A 79 2.19 9.40 -10.58
N TRP A 80 2.24 10.31 -9.62
CA TRP A 80 1.05 10.82 -8.95
C TRP A 80 0.05 11.41 -9.94
N HIS A 81 0.50 12.21 -10.90
CA HIS A 81 -0.39 12.88 -11.86
C HIS A 81 -1.24 11.90 -12.70
N GLU A 82 -0.78 10.66 -12.91
CA GLU A 82 -1.53 9.62 -13.62
C GLU A 82 -2.71 9.09 -12.79
N VAL A 83 -2.62 9.14 -11.46
CA VAL A 83 -3.56 8.51 -10.52
C VAL A 83 -4.19 9.49 -9.53
N ALA A 84 -3.87 10.78 -9.60
CA ALA A 84 -4.34 11.79 -8.65
C ALA A 84 -5.87 11.88 -8.58
N HIS A 85 -6.53 11.81 -9.74
CA HIS A 85 -8.00 11.85 -9.84
C HIS A 85 -8.67 10.69 -9.07
N GLU A 86 -8.03 9.53 -8.95
CA GLU A 86 -8.53 8.41 -8.14
C GLU A 86 -8.49 8.76 -6.64
N GLY A 87 -7.60 9.65 -6.22
CA GLY A 87 -7.38 10.04 -4.83
C GLY A 87 -8.15 11.27 -4.36
N GLU A 88 -8.88 11.99 -5.22
CA GLU A 88 -9.50 13.31 -4.92
C GLU A 88 -10.30 13.36 -3.61
N THR A 89 -11.00 12.29 -3.28
CA THR A 89 -11.84 12.21 -2.06
C THR A 89 -11.10 11.68 -0.84
N GLY A 90 -9.84 11.26 -0.97
CA GLY A 90 -9.10 10.57 0.09
C GLY A 90 -9.62 9.17 0.37
N LYS A 91 -10.14 8.47 -0.64
CA LYS A 91 -10.61 7.07 -0.53
C LYS A 91 -9.51 6.10 -0.17
N VAL A 92 -8.27 6.38 -0.58
CA VAL A 92 -7.06 5.71 -0.09
C VAL A 92 -6.00 6.79 0.08
N SER A 93 -5.35 6.82 1.24
CA SER A 93 -4.32 7.82 1.55
C SER A 93 -3.28 7.24 2.50
N LYS A 94 -2.02 7.66 2.35
CA LYS A 94 -1.00 7.46 3.39
C LYS A 94 -1.30 8.36 4.57
N ALA A 95 -1.35 7.80 5.78
CA ALA A 95 -1.53 8.57 6.99
C ALA A 95 -0.30 9.43 7.29
N ASN A 96 -0.51 10.54 8.00
CA ASN A 96 0.54 11.36 8.58
C ASN A 96 1.02 10.85 9.96
N PHE A 97 0.53 9.68 10.39
CA PHE A 97 0.94 8.98 11.60
C PHE A 97 1.37 7.54 11.27
N CYS A 98 2.08 6.92 12.20
CA CYS A 98 2.53 5.54 12.12
C CYS A 98 1.88 4.66 13.20
N ASP A 99 2.01 3.34 13.05
CA ASP A 99 1.77 2.43 14.15
C ASP A 99 2.84 2.58 15.26
N ARG A 100 2.67 1.90 16.39
CA ARG A 100 3.62 1.94 17.52
C ARG A 100 5.02 1.43 17.19
N LEU A 101 5.18 0.67 16.11
CA LEU A 101 6.45 0.14 15.63
C LEU A 101 7.04 1.01 14.50
N GLY A 102 6.47 2.19 14.23
CA GLY A 102 6.91 3.08 13.16
C GLY A 102 6.46 2.65 11.76
N GLY A 103 5.63 1.62 11.63
CA GLY A 103 5.08 1.15 10.38
C GLY A 103 4.15 2.19 9.72
N THR A 104 4.27 2.33 8.40
CA THR A 104 3.40 3.21 7.62
C THR A 104 1.94 2.73 7.72
N VAL A 105 1.00 3.65 7.88
CA VAL A 105 -0.44 3.36 7.90
C VAL A 105 -1.07 3.83 6.59
N LEU A 106 -1.74 2.91 5.88
CA LEU A 106 -2.64 3.25 4.78
C LEU A 106 -4.07 3.31 5.29
N ILE A 107 -4.75 4.43 5.05
CA ILE A 107 -6.16 4.61 5.37
C ILE A 107 -6.98 4.38 4.11
N MET A 108 -7.99 3.53 4.20
CA MET A 108 -8.92 3.23 3.12
C MET A 108 -10.33 3.57 3.58
N ARG A 109 -11.06 4.34 2.78
CA ARG A 109 -12.44 4.75 3.04
C ARG A 109 -13.32 4.34 1.87
N PRO A 110 -13.87 3.12 1.88
CA PRO A 110 -14.79 2.66 0.83
C PRO A 110 -15.97 3.62 0.63
N GLY A 111 -16.44 4.25 1.72
CA GLY A 111 -17.45 5.30 1.75
C GLY A 111 -17.19 6.49 0.81
N LYS A 112 -15.93 6.73 0.45
CA LYS A 112 -15.48 7.87 -0.36
C LYS A 112 -15.16 7.50 -1.82
N GLN A 113 -15.58 6.33 -2.30
CA GLN A 113 -15.34 5.95 -3.70
C GLN A 113 -15.89 7.02 -4.67
N ASN A 114 -15.02 7.53 -5.55
CA ASN A 114 -15.33 8.61 -6.49
C ASN A 114 -15.28 8.19 -7.97
N THR A 115 -14.65 7.05 -8.26
CA THR A 115 -14.49 6.54 -9.63
C THR A 115 -15.08 5.13 -9.77
N SER A 116 -15.38 4.75 -11.01
CA SER A 116 -15.87 3.40 -11.35
C SER A 116 -14.81 2.51 -12.00
N SER A 117 -13.62 3.04 -12.34
CA SER A 117 -12.58 2.33 -13.08
C SER A 117 -11.88 1.29 -12.19
N PRO A 118 -12.11 -0.02 -12.36
CA PRO A 118 -11.49 -1.01 -11.49
C PRO A 118 -9.96 -1.01 -11.64
N GLU A 119 -9.48 -0.84 -12.88
CA GLU A 119 -8.05 -0.78 -13.19
C GLU A 119 -7.39 0.48 -12.61
N GLY A 120 -8.04 1.64 -12.74
CA GLY A 120 -7.55 2.90 -12.15
C GLY A 120 -7.47 2.83 -10.62
N ASN A 121 -8.49 2.25 -9.98
CA ASN A 121 -8.48 2.00 -8.53
C ASN A 121 -7.32 1.09 -8.10
N VAL A 122 -7.06 0.01 -8.85
CA VAL A 122 -5.94 -0.89 -8.57
C VAL A 122 -4.60 -0.19 -8.80
N ARG A 123 -4.47 0.61 -9.88
CA ARG A 123 -3.24 1.37 -10.18
C ARG A 123 -2.94 2.40 -9.10
N HIS A 124 -3.94 3.12 -8.62
CA HIS A 124 -3.82 4.05 -7.50
C HIS A 124 -3.41 3.34 -6.20
N LEU A 125 -4.00 2.17 -5.90
CA LEU A 125 -3.58 1.37 -4.75
C LEU A 125 -2.13 0.90 -4.87
N VAL A 126 -1.71 0.38 -6.03
CA VAL A 126 -0.33 -0.05 -6.28
C VAL A 126 0.64 1.10 -6.09
N TYR A 127 0.33 2.29 -6.63
CA TYR A 127 1.12 3.50 -6.42
C TYR A 127 1.32 3.78 -4.93
N LEU A 128 0.24 3.80 -4.14
CA LEU A 128 0.33 4.06 -2.70
C LEU A 128 1.06 2.93 -1.93
N LEU A 129 1.01 1.68 -2.40
CA LEU A 129 1.76 0.57 -1.81
C LEU A 129 3.26 0.70 -2.04
N GLU A 130 3.71 1.00 -3.27
CA GLU A 130 5.13 1.22 -3.55
C GLU A 130 5.67 2.40 -2.72
N ASN A 131 4.90 3.48 -2.64
CA ASN A 131 5.24 4.64 -1.80
C ASN A 131 5.29 4.29 -0.31
N ALA A 132 4.32 3.52 0.20
CA ALA A 132 4.33 3.08 1.60
C ALA A 132 5.56 2.20 1.89
N ILE A 133 5.90 1.28 1.00
CA ILE A 133 7.06 0.38 1.13
C ILE A 133 8.37 1.17 1.20
N LEU A 134 8.56 2.17 0.32
CA LEU A 134 9.77 3.00 0.32
C LEU A 134 9.87 3.94 1.53
N ASN A 135 8.80 4.09 2.31
CA ASN A 135 8.76 4.90 3.53
C ASN A 135 8.77 4.07 4.82
N LEU A 136 8.89 2.74 4.73
CA LEU A 136 9.10 1.93 5.92
C LEU A 136 10.47 2.23 6.55
N PRO A 137 10.56 2.28 7.89
CA PRO A 137 11.82 2.35 8.60
C PRO A 137 12.76 1.19 8.22
N GLU A 138 14.06 1.40 8.39
CA GLU A 138 15.04 0.33 8.21
C GLU A 138 14.72 -0.86 9.13
N GLY A 139 14.74 -2.08 8.57
CA GLY A 139 14.38 -3.30 9.29
C GLY A 139 12.87 -3.57 9.42
N GLN A 140 12.00 -2.63 9.01
CA GLN A 140 10.56 -2.84 8.95
C GLN A 140 10.11 -3.22 7.54
N GLU A 141 9.33 -4.29 7.43
CA GLU A 141 8.87 -4.82 6.14
C GLU A 141 7.36 -4.77 5.95
N GLN A 142 6.64 -4.39 7.01
CA GLN A 142 5.19 -4.44 7.06
C GLN A 142 4.56 -3.07 7.30
N MET A 143 3.39 -2.87 6.70
CA MET A 143 2.54 -1.70 6.85
C MET A 143 1.21 -2.07 7.51
N CYS A 144 0.55 -1.08 8.10
CA CYS A 144 -0.76 -1.20 8.71
C CYS A 144 -1.84 -0.69 7.75
N TRP A 145 -2.97 -1.40 7.68
CA TRP A 145 -4.13 -0.92 6.93
C TRP A 145 -5.25 -0.57 7.90
N LEU A 146 -5.80 0.63 7.76
CA LEU A 146 -6.94 1.12 8.52
C LEU A 146 -8.09 1.38 7.54
N ILE A 147 -9.04 0.46 7.49
CA ILE A 147 -10.18 0.50 6.58
C ILE A 147 -11.38 1.05 7.35
N ASP A 148 -11.71 2.30 7.10
CA ASP A 148 -12.80 3.03 7.73
C ASP A 148 -14.08 2.92 6.90
N PHE A 149 -15.04 2.18 7.43
CA PHE A 149 -16.35 1.98 6.82
C PHE A 149 -17.38 3.02 7.28
N SER A 150 -16.99 4.04 8.04
CA SER A 150 -17.88 5.13 8.41
C SER A 150 -18.44 5.81 7.15
N GLY A 151 -19.76 5.99 7.09
CA GLY A 151 -20.44 6.52 5.91
C GLY A 151 -20.57 5.55 4.73
N CYS A 152 -20.09 4.31 4.85
CA CYS A 152 -20.32 3.29 3.82
C CYS A 152 -21.80 2.87 3.83
N SER A 153 -22.42 2.91 2.65
CA SER A 153 -23.83 2.54 2.45
C SER A 153 -23.96 1.37 1.47
N LEU A 154 -25.15 0.79 1.35
CA LEU A 154 -25.43 -0.23 0.32
C LEU A 154 -25.22 0.29 -1.11
N ASN A 155 -25.38 1.60 -1.32
CA ASN A 155 -25.15 2.26 -2.60
C ASN A 155 -23.65 2.46 -2.88
N THR A 156 -22.84 2.47 -1.83
CA THR A 156 -21.38 2.46 -1.94
C THR A 156 -20.91 1.03 -2.18
N ASN A 157 -21.10 0.56 -3.41
CA ASN A 157 -20.97 -0.85 -3.79
C ASN A 157 -19.52 -1.35 -3.62
N ILE A 158 -19.21 -2.04 -2.51
CA ILE A 158 -17.93 -2.72 -2.33
C ILE A 158 -17.93 -3.97 -3.20
N SER A 159 -17.38 -3.84 -4.41
CA SER A 159 -17.35 -4.93 -5.38
C SER A 159 -16.53 -6.11 -4.87
N ILE A 160 -17.18 -7.28 -4.74
CA ILE A 160 -16.51 -8.56 -4.42
C ILE A 160 -15.42 -8.87 -5.47
N LYS A 161 -15.66 -8.52 -6.74
CA LYS A 161 -14.67 -8.71 -7.81
C LYS A 161 -13.41 -7.88 -7.54
N ILE A 162 -13.57 -6.59 -7.25
CA ILE A 162 -12.43 -5.71 -6.95
C ILE A 162 -11.69 -6.20 -5.70
N ALA A 163 -12.43 -6.57 -4.64
CA ALA A 163 -11.82 -7.11 -3.42
C ALA A 163 -11.00 -8.37 -3.71
N ARG A 164 -11.53 -9.29 -4.52
CA ARG A 164 -10.81 -10.51 -4.95
C ARG A 164 -9.56 -10.17 -5.77
N ASP A 165 -9.67 -9.24 -6.71
CA ASP A 165 -8.56 -8.86 -7.58
C ASP A 165 -7.44 -8.17 -6.77
N VAL A 166 -7.79 -7.34 -5.77
CA VAL A 166 -6.83 -6.75 -4.82
C VAL A 166 -6.19 -7.82 -3.94
N ILE A 167 -6.97 -8.77 -3.39
CA ILE A 167 -6.43 -9.87 -2.59
C ILE A 167 -5.44 -10.71 -3.43
N TYR A 168 -5.80 -11.02 -4.68
CA TYR A 168 -4.94 -11.75 -5.61
C TYR A 168 -3.64 -10.99 -5.88
N LEU A 169 -3.71 -9.69 -6.15
CA LEU A 169 -2.53 -8.82 -6.33
C LEU A 169 -1.60 -8.89 -5.11
N LEU A 170 -2.16 -8.73 -3.90
CA LEU A 170 -1.36 -8.72 -2.66
C LEU A 170 -0.71 -10.08 -2.39
N GLN A 171 -1.46 -11.17 -2.53
CA GLN A 171 -0.97 -12.52 -2.25
C GLN A 171 0.08 -13.03 -3.26
N ASN A 172 0.10 -12.46 -4.46
CA ASN A 172 1.04 -12.87 -5.52
C ASN A 172 2.24 -11.93 -5.68
N HIS A 173 2.06 -10.62 -5.46
CA HIS A 173 3.10 -9.62 -5.78
C HIS A 173 3.55 -8.78 -4.58
N TYR A 174 2.81 -8.80 -3.46
CA TYR A 174 3.17 -8.11 -2.22
C TYR A 174 3.14 -9.04 -1.00
N PRO A 175 3.83 -10.21 -1.03
CA PRO A 175 3.80 -11.16 0.07
C PRO A 175 4.29 -10.52 1.37
N GLU A 176 3.63 -10.90 2.48
CA GLU A 176 4.08 -10.59 3.85
C GLU A 176 4.27 -9.09 4.14
N ARG A 177 3.54 -8.22 3.44
CA ARG A 177 3.58 -6.76 3.63
C ARG A 177 2.61 -6.22 4.68
N LEU A 178 1.65 -7.02 5.16
CA LEU A 178 0.67 -6.58 6.16
C LEU A 178 1.12 -6.90 7.58
N ALA A 179 1.16 -5.90 8.46
CA ALA A 179 1.31 -6.11 9.91
C ALA A 179 -0.06 -6.42 10.53
N ILE A 180 -1.04 -5.55 10.26
CA ILE A 180 -2.42 -5.64 10.71
C ILE A 180 -3.35 -4.99 9.68
N VAL A 181 -4.59 -5.46 9.65
CA VAL A 181 -5.70 -4.80 8.96
C VAL A 181 -6.78 -4.52 9.99
N VAL A 182 -7.11 -3.24 10.20
CA VAL A 182 -8.21 -2.80 11.04
C VAL A 182 -9.40 -2.49 10.16
N LEU A 183 -10.52 -3.17 10.39
CA LEU A 183 -11.82 -2.88 9.82
C LEU A 183 -12.60 -2.04 10.85
N TYR A 184 -12.61 -0.73 10.65
CA TYR A 184 -13.20 0.24 11.56
C TYR A 184 -14.66 0.53 11.19
N SER A 185 -15.56 0.39 12.17
CA SER A 185 -17.00 0.64 12.05
C SER A 185 -17.68 -0.05 10.85
N PRO A 186 -17.42 -1.35 10.56
CA PRO A 186 -18.07 -2.02 9.44
C PRO A 186 -19.60 -2.07 9.65
N PRO A 187 -20.41 -1.67 8.65
CA PRO A 187 -21.86 -1.68 8.75
C PRO A 187 -22.39 -3.11 8.78
N ARG A 188 -23.62 -3.31 9.29
CA ARG A 188 -24.22 -4.66 9.41
C ARG A 188 -24.24 -5.46 8.10
N PHE A 189 -24.44 -4.79 6.95
CA PHE A 189 -24.43 -5.46 5.65
C PHE A 189 -23.04 -6.00 5.24
N PHE A 190 -21.96 -5.47 5.84
CA PHE A 190 -20.60 -5.95 5.60
C PHE A 190 -20.44 -7.42 5.99
N GLU A 191 -21.23 -7.93 6.94
CA GLU A 191 -21.17 -9.35 7.32
C GLU A 191 -21.42 -10.29 6.13
N ALA A 192 -22.36 -9.95 5.25
CA ALA A 192 -22.65 -10.75 4.06
C ALA A 192 -21.49 -10.73 3.07
N PHE A 193 -20.92 -9.54 2.83
CA PHE A 193 -19.71 -9.37 2.01
C PHE A 193 -18.53 -10.17 2.59
N TRP A 194 -18.30 -10.04 3.90
CA TRP A 194 -17.20 -10.70 4.60
C TRP A 194 -17.30 -12.23 4.57
N LYS A 195 -18.52 -12.78 4.67
CA LYS A 195 -18.76 -14.22 4.54
C LYS A 195 -18.22 -14.78 3.23
N VAL A 196 -18.23 -13.99 2.14
CA VAL A 196 -17.68 -14.39 0.84
C VAL A 196 -16.18 -14.11 0.77
N VAL A 197 -15.78 -12.88 1.08
CA VAL A 197 -14.39 -12.42 0.86
C VAL A 197 -13.37 -13.19 1.69
N LYS A 198 -13.73 -13.63 2.90
CA LYS A 198 -12.82 -14.39 3.77
C LYS A 198 -12.30 -15.69 3.14
N TYR A 199 -13.00 -16.28 2.16
CA TYR A 199 -12.55 -17.50 1.49
C TYR A 199 -11.37 -17.29 0.54
N PHE A 200 -11.10 -16.05 0.15
CA PHE A 200 -9.94 -15.70 -0.66
C PHE A 200 -8.69 -15.38 0.18
N ILE A 201 -8.83 -15.34 1.51
CA ILE A 201 -7.79 -14.88 2.43
C ILE A 201 -7.17 -16.11 3.12
N ASP A 202 -5.84 -16.20 3.09
CA ASP A 202 -5.13 -17.27 3.79
C ASP A 202 -5.18 -17.09 5.32
N ALA A 203 -4.95 -18.16 6.07
CA ALA A 203 -5.09 -18.15 7.52
C ALA A 203 -4.17 -17.14 8.24
N LYS A 204 -2.95 -16.90 7.73
CA LYS A 204 -2.00 -15.96 8.32
C LYS A 204 -2.49 -14.52 8.14
N THR A 205 -2.98 -14.19 6.95
CA THR A 205 -3.61 -12.88 6.68
C THR A 205 -4.90 -12.71 7.48
N PHE A 206 -5.76 -13.74 7.58
CA PHE A 206 -6.99 -13.68 8.37
C PHE A 206 -6.72 -13.35 9.85
N ALA A 207 -5.68 -13.93 10.45
CA ALA A 207 -5.31 -13.66 11.85
C ALA A 207 -4.90 -12.20 12.11
N LYS A 208 -4.45 -11.48 11.07
CA LYS A 208 -4.07 -10.06 11.11
C LYS A 208 -5.27 -9.11 10.98
N ILE A 209 -6.46 -9.61 10.67
CA ILE A 209 -7.66 -8.78 10.50
C ILE A 209 -8.34 -8.58 11.85
N LYS A 210 -8.63 -7.32 12.19
CA LYS A 210 -9.27 -6.90 13.43
C LYS A 210 -10.50 -6.06 13.13
N PHE A 211 -11.62 -6.43 13.73
CA PHE A 211 -12.85 -5.65 13.69
C PHE A 211 -12.86 -4.69 14.88
N VAL A 212 -13.05 -3.40 14.61
CA VAL A 212 -13.06 -2.34 15.61
C VAL A 212 -14.36 -1.58 15.49
N TYR A 213 -15.08 -1.47 16.60
CA TYR A 213 -16.34 -0.74 16.67
C TYR A 213 -16.19 0.49 17.57
N PRO A 214 -16.68 1.68 17.15
CA PRO A 214 -16.69 2.86 18.00
C PRO A 214 -17.42 2.60 19.32
N ASN A 215 -16.98 3.24 20.41
CA ASN A 215 -17.57 3.13 21.75
C ASN A 215 -17.56 1.71 22.37
N ASN A 216 -16.84 0.76 21.77
CA ASN A 216 -16.64 -0.57 22.35
C ASN A 216 -15.29 -0.61 23.09
N LYS A 217 -15.31 -0.97 24.37
CA LYS A 217 -14.12 -0.95 25.24
C LYS A 217 -12.99 -1.85 24.70
N GLU A 218 -13.29 -3.05 24.26
CA GLU A 218 -12.29 -3.98 23.71
C GLU A 218 -11.67 -3.45 22.42
N SER A 219 -12.49 -2.85 21.55
CA SER A 219 -12.05 -2.19 20.32
C SER A 219 -11.11 -1.01 20.60
N THR A 220 -11.42 -0.21 21.63
CA THR A 220 -10.55 0.89 22.08
C THR A 220 -9.21 0.37 22.61
N GLU A 221 -9.21 -0.66 23.46
CA GLU A 221 -7.97 -1.25 23.96
C GLU A 221 -7.16 -1.91 22.84
N LEU A 222 -7.82 -2.53 21.86
CA LEU A 222 -7.17 -3.09 20.68
C LEU A 222 -6.47 -2.01 19.85
N MET A 223 -7.14 -0.88 19.60
CA MET A 223 -6.53 0.26 18.89
C MET A 223 -5.31 0.80 19.64
N LYS A 224 -5.36 0.87 20.97
CA LYS A 224 -4.22 1.31 21.79
C LYS A 224 -3.03 0.37 21.73
N ILE A 225 -3.22 -0.93 21.45
CA ILE A 225 -2.11 -1.88 21.27
C ILE A 225 -1.29 -1.56 20.00
N PHE A 226 -1.95 -1.08 18.94
CA PHE A 226 -1.30 -0.85 17.64
C PHE A 226 -0.94 0.61 17.39
N PHE A 227 -1.66 1.56 17.98
CA PHE A 227 -1.50 2.98 17.71
C PHE A 227 -1.29 3.77 19.00
N ASP A 228 -0.48 4.83 18.89
CA ASP A 228 -0.35 5.83 19.95
C ASP A 228 -1.56 6.77 19.93
N ALA A 229 -2.20 6.98 21.08
CA ALA A 229 -3.40 7.79 21.19
C ALA A 229 -3.15 9.27 20.86
N GLU A 230 -1.93 9.77 21.10
CA GLU A 230 -1.56 11.16 20.75
C GLU A 230 -1.53 11.38 19.24
N ASN A 231 -1.09 10.36 18.48
CA ASN A 231 -0.92 10.45 17.03
C ASN A 231 -2.13 9.91 16.24
N LEU A 232 -2.95 9.07 16.87
CA LEU A 232 -4.14 8.51 16.25
C LEU A 232 -5.24 9.58 16.13
N PRO A 233 -5.94 9.68 14.98
CA PRO A 233 -7.04 10.62 14.81
C PRO A 233 -8.21 10.38 15.78
N ARG A 234 -8.90 11.47 16.15
CA ARG A 234 -10.09 11.43 17.02
C ARG A 234 -11.20 10.52 16.49
N GLU A 235 -11.40 10.49 15.17
CA GLU A 235 -12.37 9.59 14.53
C GLU A 235 -12.06 8.11 14.73
N PHE A 236 -10.82 7.75 15.10
CA PHE A 236 -10.40 6.39 15.44
C PHE A 236 -10.17 6.20 16.96
N GLY A 237 -10.55 7.17 17.78
CA GLY A 237 -10.44 7.11 19.24
C GLY A 237 -9.13 7.68 19.83
N GLY A 238 -8.34 8.41 19.05
CA GLY A 238 -7.16 9.13 19.54
C GLY A 238 -7.41 10.62 19.80
N LYS A 239 -6.34 11.44 19.75
CA LYS A 239 -6.36 12.87 20.06
C LYS A 239 -5.98 13.76 18.89
N ALA A 240 -5.32 13.21 17.87
CA ALA A 240 -4.90 13.94 16.67
C ALA A 240 -6.09 14.32 15.78
N THR A 241 -5.84 15.24 14.86
CA THR A 241 -6.79 15.59 13.81
C THR A 241 -6.36 14.93 12.51
N LEU A 242 -7.30 14.31 11.80
CA LEU A 242 -7.08 13.86 10.44
C LEU A 242 -7.87 14.76 9.50
N HIS A 243 -7.16 15.49 8.66
CA HIS A 243 -7.72 16.24 7.56
C HIS A 243 -7.08 15.73 6.28
N TYR A 244 -7.91 15.25 5.35
CA TYR A 244 -7.43 14.95 4.01
C TYR A 244 -7.63 16.21 3.17
N ASP A 245 -6.52 16.86 2.83
CA ASP A 245 -6.47 17.91 1.83
C ASP A 245 -5.81 17.34 0.57
N HIS A 246 -6.54 17.35 -0.55
CA HIS A 246 -6.05 16.72 -1.77
C HIS A 246 -4.85 17.45 -2.37
N GLU A 247 -4.78 18.77 -2.25
CA GLU A 247 -3.67 19.56 -2.77
C GLU A 247 -2.40 19.34 -1.94
N GLU A 248 -2.52 19.36 -0.61
CA GLU A 248 -1.42 19.05 0.30
C GLU A 248 -0.93 17.62 0.09
N PHE A 249 -1.85 16.66 0.02
CA PHE A 249 -1.52 15.26 -0.25
C PHE A 249 -0.82 15.11 -1.60
N SER A 250 -1.31 15.78 -2.64
CA SER A 250 -0.69 15.80 -3.97
C SER A 250 0.72 16.35 -3.95
N ARG A 251 0.96 17.41 -3.18
CA ARG A 251 2.29 18.01 -3.01
C ARG A 251 3.26 17.06 -2.29
N LEU A 252 2.75 16.27 -1.34
CA LEU A 252 3.52 15.20 -0.70
C LEU A 252 3.84 14.09 -1.69
N MET A 253 2.84 13.61 -2.46
CA MET A 253 3.04 12.55 -3.45
C MET A 253 4.03 12.95 -4.55
N ALA A 254 4.03 14.22 -4.99
CA ALA A 254 5.05 14.72 -5.91
C ALA A 254 6.48 14.63 -5.35
N LYS A 255 6.67 14.83 -4.03
CA LYS A 255 7.98 14.62 -3.39
C LYS A 255 8.35 13.14 -3.33
N GLU A 256 7.36 12.28 -3.10
CA GLU A 256 7.57 10.83 -3.11
C GLU A 256 7.91 10.30 -4.51
N ASP A 257 7.35 10.90 -5.57
CA ASP A 257 7.72 10.59 -6.95
C ASP A 257 9.21 10.87 -7.19
N VAL A 258 9.74 12.00 -6.70
CA VAL A 258 11.17 12.32 -6.79
C VAL A 258 12.02 11.32 -6.00
N LYS A 259 11.59 10.98 -4.78
CA LYS A 259 12.27 9.97 -3.95
C LYS A 259 12.30 8.60 -4.64
N THR A 260 11.18 8.19 -5.22
CA THR A 260 11.03 6.94 -5.97
C THR A 260 11.88 6.96 -7.23
N ALA A 261 11.88 8.08 -7.96
CA ALA A 261 12.71 8.31 -9.15
C ALA A 261 14.19 8.06 -8.84
N LYS A 262 14.69 8.76 -7.82
CA LYS A 262 16.06 8.62 -7.33
C LYS A 262 16.38 7.21 -6.85
N PHE A 263 15.47 6.59 -6.08
CA PHE A 263 15.67 5.23 -5.60
C PHE A 263 15.80 4.25 -6.76
N TRP A 264 14.98 4.34 -7.79
CA TRP A 264 15.02 3.38 -8.90
C TRP A 264 15.97 3.76 -10.05
N GLY A 265 16.63 4.92 -9.96
CA GLY A 265 17.60 5.39 -10.94
C GLY A 265 16.94 5.94 -12.21
N PHE A 266 15.86 6.70 -12.06
CA PHE A 266 15.13 7.34 -13.17
C PHE A 266 15.65 8.75 -13.51
N ASP A 267 16.69 9.22 -12.82
CA ASP A 267 17.19 10.60 -12.89
C ASP A 267 17.77 11.01 -14.28
N ASP A 268 17.91 10.05 -15.22
CA ASP A 268 18.37 10.30 -16.60
C ASP A 268 17.24 10.64 -17.60
N LEU A 269 15.98 10.78 -17.15
CA LEU A 269 14.88 11.24 -18.01
C LEU A 269 14.65 12.75 -17.82
N PRO A 270 14.77 13.59 -18.88
CA PRO A 270 14.56 15.02 -18.76
C PRO A 270 13.12 15.30 -18.36
N SER A 271 12.95 15.82 -17.14
CA SER A 271 11.68 16.33 -16.67
C SER A 271 11.34 17.61 -17.44
N HIS A 272 10.41 17.51 -18.40
CA HIS A 272 9.67 18.68 -18.88
C HIS A 272 8.74 19.17 -17.78
N VAL A 273 9.30 19.85 -16.78
CA VAL A 273 8.54 20.76 -15.91
C VAL A 273 8.64 22.12 -16.57
N ASN A 274 7.61 22.47 -17.35
CA ASN A 274 7.41 23.85 -17.78
C ASN A 274 6.98 24.64 -16.55
N ASP A 275 7.96 25.25 -15.87
CA ASP A 275 7.74 26.42 -15.04
C ASP A 275 7.34 27.58 -15.95
N ASN A 276 6.03 27.76 -16.16
CA ASN A 276 5.48 29.00 -16.70
C ASN A 276 4.09 29.26 -16.11
N ILE A 277 4.04 29.48 -14.80
CA ILE A 277 3.00 30.28 -14.18
C ILE A 277 3.62 31.65 -13.90
N GLY A 278 3.30 32.65 -14.73
CA GLY A 278 3.66 34.04 -14.42
C GLY A 278 3.93 34.97 -15.59
N ARG A 279 3.00 35.14 -16.54
CA ARG A 279 2.73 36.45 -17.14
C ARG A 279 1.42 36.44 -17.93
N SER A 280 0.41 37.10 -17.36
CA SER A 280 -0.76 37.58 -18.09
C SER A 280 -0.28 38.53 -19.18
N ILE A 281 -0.43 38.11 -20.45
CA ILE A 281 -0.33 39.00 -21.61
C ILE A 281 -1.76 39.22 -22.06
N MET A 282 -2.28 40.42 -21.81
CA MET A 282 -3.56 40.89 -22.35
C MET A 282 -3.51 40.86 -23.88
N PRO A 283 -4.60 40.46 -24.58
CA PRO A 283 -4.64 40.57 -26.04
C PRO A 283 -4.75 42.03 -26.46
N VAL A 284 -3.83 42.46 -27.33
CA VAL A 284 -3.94 43.74 -28.08
C VAL A 284 -5.09 43.60 -29.09
N PRO A 285 -6.01 44.58 -29.22
CA PRO A 285 -7.10 44.47 -30.18
C PRO A 285 -6.59 44.64 -31.61
N VAL A 286 -6.99 43.71 -32.49
CA VAL A 286 -6.71 43.75 -33.92
C VAL A 286 -7.56 44.85 -34.57
N SER A 287 -6.88 45.85 -35.15
CA SER A 287 -7.46 46.87 -36.01
C SER A 287 -8.01 46.23 -37.29
N VAL A 288 -9.33 46.35 -37.50
CA VAL A 288 -9.99 45.96 -38.76
C VAL A 288 -9.71 47.03 -39.81
N ALA A 289 -8.89 46.71 -40.81
CA ALA A 289 -8.76 47.52 -42.01
C ALA A 289 -9.87 47.14 -43.00
N SER A 290 -10.76 48.10 -43.25
CA SER A 290 -11.80 48.07 -44.29
C SER A 290 -11.16 48.14 -45.68
N ALA A 291 -11.57 47.23 -46.57
CA ALA A 291 -11.38 47.39 -48.01
C ALA A 291 -12.71 47.07 -48.72
N ALA A 292 -13.39 48.11 -49.20
CA ALA A 292 -14.38 48.02 -50.26
C ALA A 292 -14.57 49.41 -50.91
N SER A 293 -13.89 49.59 -52.05
CA SER A 293 -14.23 50.35 -53.27
C SER A 293 -13.02 51.11 -53.81
#